data_AF-A0A662AAA3-F1
#
_entry.id   AF-A0A662AAA3-F1
#
_cell.length_a   1.000
_cell.length_b   1.000
_cell.length_c   1.000
_cell.angle_alpha   90.00
_cell.angle_beta   90.00
_cell.angle_gamma   90.00
#
_symmetry.space_group_name_H-M   'P 1'
#
loop_
_entity.id
_entity.type
_entity.pdbx_description
1 polymer ?
#
loop_
_entity_poly.entity_id
_entity_poly.type
_entity_poly.pdbx_seq_one_letter_code
_entity_poly.pdbx_strand_id
1 'polypeptide(L)'
;MKKPLFTIALILWVVLSYGQNPSMTISHSGLSPYDTLTVFVGDSIDFFHGGGGPHPMTEGWQSGEASTPVPFETVTVTPSNPAETFTINTAGTYYFHCGTFPGNSDNWGMITVVESGSTTEIPENKIDRHKVFPNPVTDILTIEGFNGKGVIFNINGKKVMDVNSSVFDVSDLPKGMYIFKSNNLNTHFIKK
;
A
#
# COMPACT_ATOMS: atom_id res chain seq x y z
N MET A 1 -2.26 18.87 62.19
CA MET A 1 -2.85 17.74 61.43
C MET A 1 -2.42 17.88 59.98
N LYS A 2 -1.49 17.04 59.52
CA LYS A 2 -0.90 17.09 58.17
C LYS A 2 -1.76 16.23 57.23
N LYS A 3 -2.35 16.81 56.18
CA LYS A 3 -3.12 16.07 55.16
C LYS A 3 -2.14 15.46 54.15
N PRO A 4 -2.20 14.15 53.84
CA PRO A 4 -1.37 13.60 52.77
C PRO A 4 -1.98 13.97 51.41
N LEU A 5 -1.18 14.60 50.54
CA LEU A 5 -1.50 14.72 49.12
C LEU A 5 -1.42 13.33 48.48
N PHE A 6 -2.52 12.85 47.91
CA PHE A 6 -2.53 11.70 47.02
C PHE A 6 -2.12 12.17 45.62
N THR A 7 -0.89 11.86 45.23
CA THR A 7 -0.43 12.04 43.85
C THR A 7 -0.97 10.88 43.01
N ILE A 8 -1.92 11.16 42.12
CA ILE A 8 -2.40 10.21 41.12
C ILE A 8 -1.34 10.10 40.04
N ALA A 9 -0.58 9.01 40.03
CA ALA A 9 0.30 8.67 38.92
C ALA A 9 -0.56 8.15 37.76
N LEU A 10 -0.70 8.95 36.71
CA LEU A 10 -1.33 8.54 35.46
C LEU A 10 -0.34 7.67 34.67
N ILE A 11 -0.49 6.34 34.76
CA ILE A 11 0.30 5.40 33.96
C ILE A 11 -0.28 5.42 32.54
N LEU A 12 0.40 6.09 31.60
CA LEU A 12 0.12 5.95 30.17
C LEU A 12 0.59 4.56 29.72
N TRP A 13 -0.35 3.68 29.40
CA TRP A 13 -0.07 2.44 28.69
C TRP A 13 0.15 2.78 27.21
N VAL A 14 1.42 2.82 26.78
CA VAL A 14 1.73 2.83 25.35
C VAL A 14 1.45 1.42 24.84
N VAL A 15 0.33 1.24 24.14
CA VAL A 15 0.05 0.00 23.41
C VAL A 15 0.92 0.03 22.15
N LEU A 16 2.10 -0.59 22.24
CA LEU A 16 2.87 -0.94 21.05
C LEU A 16 2.05 -1.98 20.27
N SER A 17 1.49 -1.56 19.15
CA SER A 17 0.84 -2.49 18.22
C SER A 17 1.94 -3.25 17.48
N TYR A 18 2.30 -4.43 17.97
CA TYR A 18 3.12 -5.36 17.18
C TYR A 18 2.27 -5.82 16.00
N GLY A 19 2.68 -5.47 14.78
CA GLY A 19 2.06 -6.04 13.58
C GLY A 19 2.13 -7.57 13.66
N GLN A 20 0.98 -8.23 13.61
CA GLN A 20 0.90 -9.69 13.51
C GLN A 20 0.98 -10.05 12.03
N ASN A 21 1.67 -11.15 11.70
CA ASN A 21 1.65 -11.68 10.35
C ASN A 21 0.22 -12.09 9.97
N PRO A 22 -0.15 -12.01 8.67
CA PRO A 22 -1.30 -12.73 8.15
C PRO A 22 -1.26 -14.19 8.63
N SER A 23 -2.38 -14.71 9.11
CA SER A 23 -2.40 -16.02 9.75
C SER A 23 -3.68 -16.79 9.51
N MET A 24 -3.57 -18.10 9.66
CA MET A 24 -4.68 -19.04 9.66
C MET A 24 -4.42 -20.18 10.64
N THR A 25 -5.49 -20.72 11.21
CA THR A 25 -5.50 -21.80 12.18
C THR A 25 -6.33 -22.94 11.59
N ILE A 26 -5.79 -24.16 11.59
CA ILE A 26 -6.52 -25.34 11.12
C ILE A 26 -6.89 -26.27 12.27
N SER A 27 -8.15 -26.72 12.29
CA SER A 27 -8.66 -27.64 13.31
C SER A 27 -9.50 -28.76 12.67
N HIS A 28 -10.14 -29.61 13.47
CA HIS A 28 -11.17 -30.51 12.95
C HIS A 28 -12.46 -29.79 12.55
N SER A 29 -12.67 -28.57 13.07
CA SER A 29 -13.82 -27.72 12.77
C SER A 29 -13.58 -26.81 11.56
N GLY A 30 -12.46 -27.00 10.85
CA GLY A 30 -12.06 -26.19 9.72
C GLY A 30 -11.04 -25.09 10.02
N LEU A 31 -10.91 -24.18 9.04
CA LEU A 31 -10.00 -23.04 9.07
C LEU A 31 -10.59 -21.81 9.76
N SER A 32 -9.75 -21.06 10.48
CA SER A 32 -10.11 -19.82 11.18
C SER A 32 -8.89 -18.89 11.32
N PRO A 33 -9.03 -17.56 11.33
CA PRO A 33 -10.27 -16.80 11.10
C PRO A 33 -10.74 -16.84 9.64
N TYR A 34 -9.88 -17.27 8.71
CA TYR A 34 -10.18 -17.28 7.29
C TYR A 34 -9.84 -18.64 6.67
N ASP A 35 -10.71 -19.10 5.78
CA ASP A 35 -10.45 -20.15 4.80
C ASP A 35 -9.72 -19.61 3.55
N THR A 36 -9.72 -18.28 3.40
CA THR A 36 -9.13 -17.56 2.27
C THR A 36 -8.24 -16.42 2.78
N LEU A 37 -6.99 -16.36 2.34
CA LEU A 37 -6.02 -15.33 2.73
C LEU A 37 -5.47 -14.62 1.50
N THR A 38 -5.27 -13.30 1.56
CA THR A 38 -4.54 -12.54 0.53
C THR A 38 -3.30 -11.91 1.14
N VAL A 39 -2.14 -12.11 0.51
CA VAL A 39 -0.83 -11.62 0.98
C VAL A 39 0.00 -11.13 -0.20
N PHE A 40 1.06 -10.38 0.07
CA PHE A 40 2.04 -10.01 -0.93
C PHE A 40 3.12 -11.09 -1.10
N VAL A 41 3.74 -11.13 -2.27
CA VAL A 41 4.95 -11.91 -2.53
C VAL A 41 5.98 -11.61 -1.44
N GLY A 42 6.43 -12.65 -0.75
CA GLY A 42 7.45 -12.58 0.30
C GLY A 42 6.93 -12.25 1.70
N ASP A 43 5.63 -12.02 1.89
CA ASP A 43 5.05 -11.86 3.23
C ASP A 43 5.24 -13.15 4.05
N SER A 44 5.55 -12.97 5.33
CA SER A 44 5.50 -14.05 6.32
C SER A 44 4.04 -14.43 6.61
N ILE A 45 3.73 -15.72 6.59
CA ILE A 45 2.41 -16.28 6.87
C ILE A 45 2.54 -17.23 8.05
N ASP A 46 1.72 -17.04 9.08
CA ASP A 46 1.69 -17.95 10.23
C ASP A 46 0.56 -18.99 10.07
N PHE A 47 0.93 -20.27 10.14
CA PHE A 47 0.01 -21.40 10.19
C PHE A 47 -0.04 -21.96 11.61
N PHE A 48 -1.23 -22.02 12.21
CA PHE A 48 -1.41 -22.46 13.59
C PHE A 48 -2.17 -23.79 13.69
N HIS A 49 -1.73 -24.61 14.64
CA HIS A 49 -2.45 -25.80 15.08
C HIS A 49 -3.66 -25.40 15.92
N GLY A 50 -4.86 -25.71 15.41
CA GLY A 50 -6.14 -25.43 16.07
C GLY A 50 -6.70 -26.57 16.92
N GLY A 51 -5.92 -27.62 17.15
CA GLY A 51 -6.31 -28.77 17.97
C GLY A 51 -6.43 -30.08 17.20
N GLY A 52 -6.48 -31.18 17.95
CA GLY A 52 -6.53 -32.52 17.38
C GLY A 52 -5.15 -33.11 17.04
N GLY A 53 -5.09 -33.89 15.96
CA GLY A 53 -3.86 -34.51 15.46
C GLY A 53 -2.99 -33.57 14.61
N PRO A 54 -1.95 -34.10 13.93
CA PRO A 54 -1.16 -33.34 12.96
C PRO A 54 -2.01 -32.80 11.81
N HIS A 55 -1.67 -31.60 11.33
CA HIS A 55 -2.32 -30.99 10.16
C HIS A 55 -1.26 -30.58 9.13
N PRO A 56 -0.97 -31.44 8.14
CA PRO A 56 -0.12 -31.09 7.00
C PRO A 56 -0.93 -30.28 5.99
N MET A 57 -0.52 -29.04 5.75
CA MET A 57 -1.02 -28.12 4.72
C MET A 57 -0.54 -28.61 3.35
N THR A 58 -1.28 -29.54 2.76
CA THR A 58 -0.92 -30.26 1.54
C THR A 58 -1.47 -29.54 0.32
N GLU A 59 -0.71 -29.51 -0.77
CA GLU A 59 -1.08 -28.85 -2.02
C GLU A 59 -2.37 -29.42 -2.64
N GLY A 60 -3.16 -28.52 -3.20
CA GLY A 60 -4.35 -28.80 -3.99
C GLY A 60 -5.61 -29.02 -3.15
N TRP A 61 -6.71 -29.33 -3.86
CA TRP A 61 -7.98 -29.75 -3.27
C TRP A 61 -8.58 -30.92 -4.05
N GLN A 62 -9.41 -31.73 -3.39
CA GLN A 62 -9.96 -32.98 -3.94
C GLN A 62 -10.85 -32.79 -5.17
N SER A 63 -11.39 -31.59 -5.42
CA SER A 63 -12.14 -31.27 -6.64
C SER A 63 -11.25 -30.89 -7.83
N GLY A 64 -9.92 -30.96 -7.68
CA GLY A 64 -8.95 -30.80 -8.77
C GLY A 64 -8.33 -29.41 -8.87
N GLU A 65 -8.59 -28.53 -7.91
CA GLU A 65 -7.90 -27.25 -7.79
C GLU A 65 -6.43 -27.51 -7.46
N ALA A 66 -5.55 -26.88 -8.24
CA ALA A 66 -4.11 -26.96 -8.10
C ALA A 66 -3.52 -25.57 -7.89
N SER A 67 -2.40 -25.49 -7.20
CA SER A 67 -1.72 -24.21 -7.01
C SER A 67 -1.11 -23.71 -8.33
N THR A 68 -1.13 -22.41 -8.53
CA THR A 68 -0.59 -21.74 -9.74
C THR A 68 0.34 -20.60 -9.34
N PRO A 69 1.40 -20.32 -10.12
CA PRO A 69 1.91 -21.11 -11.25
C PRO A 69 2.69 -22.37 -10.81
N VAL A 70 3.02 -22.48 -9.52
CA VAL A 70 3.81 -23.58 -8.97
C VAL A 70 3.14 -24.14 -7.71
N PRO A 71 3.33 -25.43 -7.40
CA PRO A 71 2.96 -25.97 -6.10
C PRO A 71 3.78 -25.32 -4.97
N PHE A 72 3.26 -25.36 -3.74
CA PHE A 72 4.00 -24.95 -2.55
C PHE A 72 4.40 -26.18 -1.72
N GLU A 73 5.44 -26.04 -0.90
CA GLU A 73 5.91 -27.12 -0.02
C GLU A 73 4.94 -27.35 1.15
N THR A 74 4.64 -28.61 1.45
CA THR A 74 3.77 -28.96 2.57
C THR A 74 4.35 -28.50 3.90
N VAL A 75 3.61 -27.63 4.60
CA VAL A 75 3.92 -27.20 5.97
C VAL A 75 3.11 -28.02 6.95
N THR A 76 3.69 -28.48 8.06
CA THR A 76 2.97 -29.33 9.03
C THR A 76 3.01 -28.74 10.43
N VAL A 77 1.84 -28.53 11.03
CA VAL A 77 1.70 -28.15 12.43
C VAL A 77 1.16 -29.30 13.27
N THR A 78 1.60 -29.38 14.52
CA THR A 78 1.29 -30.48 15.44
C THR A 78 1.05 -29.95 16.86
N PRO A 79 0.47 -30.74 17.79
CA PRO A 79 0.37 -30.32 19.19
C PRO A 79 1.72 -29.97 19.85
N SER A 80 2.81 -30.61 19.42
CA SER A 80 4.18 -30.35 19.91
C SER A 80 4.90 -29.22 19.17
N ASN A 81 4.40 -28.83 18.00
CA ASN A 81 4.92 -27.74 17.19
C ASN A 81 3.73 -26.96 16.60
N PRO A 82 3.10 -26.09 17.42
CA PRO A 82 1.76 -25.59 17.16
C PRO A 82 1.72 -24.40 16.19
N ALA A 83 2.86 -23.95 15.70
CA ALA A 83 2.97 -22.83 14.78
C ALA A 83 4.10 -23.08 13.79
N GLU A 84 3.87 -22.72 12.53
CA GLU A 84 4.90 -22.65 11.49
C GLU A 84 4.76 -21.35 10.72
N THR A 85 5.88 -20.69 10.46
CA THR A 85 5.93 -19.46 9.66
C THR A 85 6.64 -19.75 8.34
N PHE A 86 5.99 -19.42 7.23
CA PHE A 86 6.52 -19.65 5.89
C PHE A 86 6.28 -18.45 4.97
N THR A 87 6.89 -18.47 3.79
CA THR A 87 6.72 -17.44 2.76
C THR A 87 6.40 -18.07 1.41
N ILE A 88 5.66 -17.35 0.58
CA ILE A 88 5.44 -17.71 -0.82
C ILE A 88 6.01 -16.59 -1.70
N ASN A 89 6.98 -16.94 -2.54
CA ASN A 89 7.80 -15.98 -3.28
C ASN A 89 7.39 -15.85 -4.76
N THR A 90 6.20 -16.33 -5.12
CA THR A 90 5.68 -16.26 -6.48
C THR A 90 4.22 -15.86 -6.41
N ALA A 91 3.83 -14.87 -7.19
CA ALA A 91 2.44 -14.45 -7.25
C ALA A 91 1.59 -15.53 -7.91
N GLY A 92 0.38 -15.73 -7.40
CA GLY A 92 -0.52 -16.76 -7.88
C GLY A 92 -1.57 -17.15 -6.84
N THR A 93 -2.26 -18.26 -7.13
CA THR A 93 -3.32 -18.80 -6.27
C THR A 93 -2.91 -20.17 -5.78
N TYR A 94 -2.87 -20.35 -4.46
CA TYR A 94 -2.38 -21.55 -3.80
C TYR A 94 -3.52 -22.21 -3.04
N TYR A 95 -3.90 -23.41 -3.47
CA TYR A 95 -4.92 -24.22 -2.82
C TYR A 95 -4.25 -25.23 -1.92
N PHE A 96 -4.83 -25.45 -0.73
CA PHE A 96 -4.32 -26.45 0.20
C PHE A 96 -5.44 -27.14 0.97
N HIS A 97 -5.11 -28.29 1.53
CA HIS A 97 -5.98 -29.04 2.43
C HIS A 97 -5.20 -29.72 3.55
N CYS A 98 -5.89 -30.16 4.60
CA CYS A 98 -5.30 -31.02 5.61
C CYS A 98 -5.07 -32.43 5.04
N GLY A 99 -3.81 -32.80 4.81
CA GLY A 99 -3.45 -34.13 4.30
C GLY A 99 -3.72 -35.28 5.27
N THR A 100 -3.94 -35.01 6.56
CA THR A 100 -4.33 -36.06 7.54
C THR A 100 -5.76 -36.57 7.29
N PHE A 101 -6.65 -35.69 6.81
CA PHE A 101 -8.03 -36.06 6.53
C PHE A 101 -8.51 -35.32 5.27
N PRO A 102 -8.05 -35.75 4.09
CA PRO A 102 -8.22 -34.98 2.85
C PRO A 102 -9.68 -34.87 2.41
N GLY A 103 -10.56 -35.75 2.89
CA GLY A 103 -12.00 -35.79 2.58
C GLY A 103 -12.88 -34.79 3.32
N ASN A 104 -12.32 -33.97 4.20
CA ASN A 104 -13.10 -33.02 4.99
C ASN A 104 -13.28 -31.69 4.27
N SER A 105 -14.53 -31.36 3.95
CA SER A 105 -14.94 -30.13 3.27
C SER A 105 -14.62 -28.85 4.04
N ASP A 106 -14.29 -28.96 5.32
CA ASP A 106 -14.01 -27.79 6.17
C ASP A 106 -12.50 -27.54 6.34
N ASN A 107 -11.66 -28.52 5.97
CA ASN A 107 -10.20 -28.49 6.18
C ASN A 107 -9.42 -28.21 4.90
N TRP A 108 -9.87 -27.23 4.10
CA TRP A 108 -9.16 -26.74 2.92
C TRP A 108 -9.26 -25.23 2.83
N GLY A 109 -8.31 -24.60 2.15
CA GLY A 109 -8.27 -23.16 2.01
C GLY A 109 -7.49 -22.70 0.79
N MET A 110 -7.48 -21.39 0.61
CA MET A 110 -6.86 -20.72 -0.53
C MET A 110 -6.02 -19.52 -0.07
N ILE A 111 -4.78 -19.42 -0.55
CA ILE A 111 -3.93 -18.25 -0.39
C ILE A 111 -3.77 -17.59 -1.76
N THR A 112 -4.18 -16.34 -1.87
CA THR A 112 -3.89 -15.50 -3.04
C THR A 112 -2.65 -14.67 -2.74
N VAL A 113 -1.58 -14.92 -3.48
CA VAL A 113 -0.33 -14.17 -3.40
C VAL A 113 -0.33 -13.17 -4.54
N VAL A 114 -0.40 -11.89 -4.22
CA VAL A 114 -0.30 -10.82 -5.21
C VAL A 114 1.13 -10.30 -5.26
N GLU A 115 1.58 -9.87 -6.44
CA GLU A 115 2.87 -9.18 -6.55
C GLU A 115 2.93 -8.04 -5.53
N SER A 116 4.12 -7.83 -4.95
CA SER A 116 4.43 -6.60 -4.19
C SER A 116 4.45 -5.43 -5.17
N GLY A 117 3.26 -5.02 -5.61
CA GLY A 117 2.99 -3.81 -6.34
C GLY A 117 2.08 -2.99 -5.46
N SER A 118 2.69 -2.04 -4.75
CA SER A 118 2.05 -0.82 -4.24
C SER A 118 0.51 -0.88 -4.26
N THR A 119 -0.07 -1.44 -3.21
CA THR A 119 -1.48 -1.20 -2.93
C THR A 119 -1.61 0.25 -2.52
N THR A 120 -1.78 1.14 -3.50
CA THR A 120 -2.02 2.56 -3.29
C THR A 120 -0.83 3.34 -2.70
N GLU A 121 0.40 3.02 -3.08
CA GLU A 121 1.44 4.04 -3.02
C GLU A 121 1.08 5.06 -4.11
N ILE A 122 0.66 6.26 -3.69
CA ILE A 122 0.75 7.42 -4.55
C ILE A 122 2.22 7.46 -4.94
N PRO A 123 2.60 7.27 -6.23
CA PRO A 123 3.99 7.45 -6.60
C PRO A 123 4.35 8.82 -6.05
N GLU A 124 5.38 8.91 -5.19
CA GLU A 124 5.96 10.20 -4.90
C GLU A 124 6.29 10.77 -6.28
N ASN A 125 5.43 11.67 -6.74
CA ASN A 125 5.78 12.57 -7.80
C ASN A 125 7.04 13.17 -7.22
N LYS A 126 8.20 12.83 -7.81
CA LYS A 126 9.34 13.73 -7.75
C LYS A 126 8.74 15.05 -8.18
N ILE A 127 8.42 15.89 -7.19
CA ILE A 127 8.08 17.26 -7.44
C ILE A 127 9.40 17.78 -7.97
N ASP A 128 9.56 17.74 -9.29
CA ASP A 128 10.50 18.62 -9.94
C ASP A 128 10.00 20.00 -9.50
N ARG A 129 10.67 20.53 -8.47
CA ARG A 129 10.35 21.81 -7.85
C ARG A 129 10.78 22.86 -8.85
N HIS A 130 10.07 22.94 -9.97
CA HIS A 130 10.18 24.03 -10.91
C HIS A 130 9.78 25.29 -10.15
N LYS A 131 10.76 26.11 -9.82
CA LYS A 131 10.53 27.33 -9.05
C LYS A 131 9.93 28.36 -9.97
N VAL A 132 8.76 28.86 -9.58
CA VAL A 132 8.12 30.01 -10.21
C VAL A 132 8.31 31.19 -9.30
N PHE A 133 9.05 32.20 -9.77
CA PHE A 133 9.33 33.38 -8.96
C PHE A 133 9.43 34.66 -9.80
N PRO A 134 9.12 35.82 -9.19
CA PRO A 134 8.43 35.93 -7.90
C PRO A 134 7.00 35.38 -8.00
N ASN A 135 6.50 34.78 -6.92
CA ASN A 135 5.09 34.41 -6.81
C ASN A 135 4.59 34.88 -5.44
N PRO A 136 3.78 35.95 -5.35
CA PRO A 136 3.15 36.68 -6.46
C PRO A 136 4.08 37.59 -7.29
N VAL A 137 3.73 37.84 -8.55
CA VAL A 137 4.49 38.65 -9.53
C VAL A 137 3.79 39.97 -9.87
N THR A 138 4.58 41.00 -10.21
CA THR A 138 4.09 42.27 -10.75
C THR A 138 4.33 42.35 -12.25
N ASP A 139 5.58 42.22 -12.71
CA ASP A 139 5.93 42.46 -14.12
C ASP A 139 6.62 41.25 -14.73
N ILE A 140 7.80 40.89 -14.25
CA ILE A 140 8.61 39.81 -14.84
C ILE A 140 8.45 38.51 -14.03
N LEU A 141 8.05 37.43 -14.70
CA LEU A 141 7.96 36.08 -14.14
C LEU A 141 9.09 35.19 -14.67
N THR A 142 9.70 34.42 -13.79
CA THR A 142 10.70 33.39 -14.11
C THR A 142 10.18 32.01 -13.73
N ILE A 143 10.32 31.05 -14.65
CA ILE A 143 10.02 29.63 -14.44
C ILE A 143 11.29 28.80 -14.64
N GLU A 144 11.89 28.36 -13.54
CA GLU A 144 13.08 27.49 -13.56
C GLU A 144 12.77 26.12 -14.17
N GLY A 145 13.63 25.67 -15.09
CA GLY A 145 13.48 24.38 -15.78
C GLY A 145 12.53 24.41 -16.99
N PHE A 146 11.88 25.55 -17.28
CA PHE A 146 11.14 25.71 -18.53
C PHE A 146 12.09 26.03 -19.69
N ASN A 147 12.07 25.19 -20.73
CA ASN A 147 12.69 25.47 -22.03
C ASN A 147 11.70 25.09 -23.12
N GLY A 148 11.42 26.01 -24.06
CA GLY A 148 10.56 25.74 -25.22
C GLY A 148 9.27 26.56 -25.22
N LYS A 149 8.15 25.93 -25.58
CA LYS A 149 6.84 26.58 -25.74
C LYS A 149 5.91 26.26 -24.57
N GLY A 150 5.27 27.29 -24.05
CA GLY A 150 4.29 27.22 -22.98
C GLY A 150 3.13 28.16 -23.24
N VAL A 151 2.06 27.99 -22.48
CA VAL A 151 0.82 28.75 -22.62
C VAL A 151 0.31 29.11 -21.23
N ILE A 152 -0.11 30.36 -21.07
CA ILE A 152 -0.75 30.84 -19.86
C ILE A 152 -2.25 30.88 -20.07
N PHE A 153 -2.98 30.38 -19.08
CA PHE A 153 -4.43 30.39 -18.99
C PHE A 153 -4.86 31.17 -17.76
N ASN A 154 -6.01 31.85 -17.85
CA ASN A 154 -6.68 32.38 -16.66
C ASN A 154 -7.43 31.25 -15.91
N ILE A 155 -8.01 31.56 -14.75
CA ILE A 155 -8.77 30.57 -13.94
C ILE A 155 -9.99 29.97 -14.64
N ASN A 156 -10.50 30.61 -15.70
CA ASN A 156 -11.60 30.11 -16.51
C ASN A 156 -11.13 29.17 -17.64
N GLY A 157 -9.83 28.87 -17.72
CA GLY A 157 -9.24 28.05 -18.78
C GLY A 157 -9.10 28.78 -20.13
N LYS A 158 -9.29 30.11 -20.18
CA LYS A 158 -9.05 30.89 -21.40
C LYS A 158 -7.56 31.14 -21.57
N LYS A 159 -7.02 30.83 -22.74
CA LYS A 159 -5.64 31.19 -23.13
C LYS A 159 -5.49 32.72 -23.15
N VAL A 160 -4.46 33.24 -22.48
CA VAL A 160 -4.17 34.68 -22.40
C VAL A 160 -2.81 35.07 -22.97
N MET A 161 -1.84 34.15 -23.01
CA MET A 161 -0.49 34.44 -23.51
C MET A 161 0.21 33.16 -23.97
N ASP A 162 0.95 33.24 -25.07
CA ASP A 162 1.91 32.21 -25.51
C ASP A 162 3.31 32.61 -25.03
N VAL A 163 4.09 31.65 -24.52
CA VAL A 163 5.40 31.88 -23.88
C VAL A 163 6.46 31.00 -24.54
N ASN A 164 7.60 31.59 -24.89
CA ASN A 164 8.69 30.88 -25.58
C ASN A 164 10.03 30.92 -24.82
N SER A 165 10.07 31.49 -23.61
CA SER A 165 11.28 31.68 -22.80
C SER A 165 10.99 31.45 -21.31
N SER A 166 12.02 31.07 -20.55
CA SER A 166 11.95 30.88 -19.08
C SER A 166 11.67 32.16 -18.30
N VAL A 167 11.95 33.32 -18.89
CA VAL A 167 11.71 34.65 -18.35
C VAL A 167 10.82 35.41 -19.31
N PHE A 168 9.71 35.97 -18.82
CA PHE A 168 8.75 36.69 -19.64
C PHE A 168 7.97 37.74 -18.84
N ASP A 169 7.43 38.72 -19.56
CA ASP A 169 6.67 39.85 -19.02
C ASP A 169 5.17 39.50 -18.93
N VAL A 170 4.58 39.74 -17.75
CA VAL A 170 3.17 39.55 -17.42
C VAL A 170 2.52 40.83 -16.89
N SER A 171 3.17 41.99 -17.05
CA SER A 171 2.69 43.31 -16.58
C SER A 171 1.29 43.65 -17.12
N ASP A 172 1.03 43.29 -18.39
CA ASP A 172 -0.27 43.50 -19.06
C ASP A 172 -1.39 42.57 -18.59
N LEU A 173 -1.08 41.53 -17.80
CA LEU A 173 -2.10 40.62 -17.29
C LEU A 173 -2.86 41.29 -16.12
N PRO A 174 -4.21 41.23 -16.11
CA PRO A 174 -5.00 41.66 -14.96
C PRO A 174 -4.61 40.92 -13.68
N LYS A 175 -4.84 41.54 -12.52
CA LYS A 175 -4.65 40.91 -11.21
C LYS A 175 -5.47 39.63 -11.10
N GLY A 176 -4.87 38.55 -10.61
CA GLY A 176 -5.55 37.27 -10.52
C GLY A 176 -4.61 36.08 -10.51
N MET A 177 -5.20 34.89 -10.53
CA MET A 177 -4.48 33.62 -10.59
C MET A 177 -4.40 33.12 -12.03
N TYR A 178 -3.25 32.57 -12.39
CA TYR A 178 -2.95 32.07 -13.73
C TYR A 178 -2.31 30.69 -13.66
N ILE A 179 -2.59 29.88 -14.68
CA ILE A 179 -2.03 28.55 -14.87
C ILE A 179 -1.08 28.62 -16.05
N PHE A 180 0.18 28.24 -15.83
CA PHE A 180 1.15 28.01 -16.90
C PHE A 180 1.20 26.52 -17.23
N LYS A 181 1.13 26.19 -18.52
CA LYS A 181 1.21 24.82 -19.03
C LYS A 181 2.18 24.74 -20.19
N SER A 182 3.07 23.75 -20.14
CA SER A 182 3.97 23.35 -21.22
C SER A 182 4.03 21.82 -21.27
N ASN A 183 4.77 21.25 -22.23
CA ASN A 183 4.87 19.79 -22.38
C ASN A 183 5.36 19.09 -21.12
N ASN A 184 6.30 19.71 -20.38
CA ASN A 184 6.98 19.07 -19.26
C ASN A 184 6.77 19.80 -17.92
N LEU A 185 6.01 20.90 -17.91
CA LEU A 185 5.86 21.74 -16.72
C LEU A 185 4.45 22.32 -16.65
N ASN A 186 3.78 22.07 -15.53
CA ASN A 186 2.50 22.65 -15.17
C ASN A 186 2.66 23.35 -13.82
N THR A 187 2.32 24.64 -13.76
CA THR A 187 2.45 25.43 -12.54
C THR A 187 1.43 26.56 -12.51
N HIS A 188 1.36 27.29 -11.40
CA HIS A 188 0.47 28.44 -11.26
C HIS A 188 1.21 29.61 -10.60
N PHE A 189 0.72 30.82 -10.86
CA PHE A 189 1.23 32.03 -10.24
C PHE A 189 0.11 33.04 -9.97
N ILE A 190 0.38 33.97 -9.06
CA ILE A 190 -0.53 35.04 -8.67
C ILE A 190 0.03 36.37 -9.22
N LYS A 191 -0.78 37.12 -9.98
CA LYS A 191 -0.48 38.47 -10.45
C LYS A 191 -1.05 39.51 -9.48
N LYS A 192 -0.19 40.42 -9.00
CA LYS A 192 -0.56 41.56 -8.15
C LYS A 192 -1.01 42.79 -8.93
#